data_AF-A0A2I1FA49-F1
#
_entry.id   AF-A0A2I1FA49-F1
#
_cell.length_a   1.000
_cell.length_b   1.000
_cell.length_c   1.000
_cell.angle_alpha   90.00
_cell.angle_beta   90.00
_cell.angle_gamma   90.00
#
_symmetry.space_group_name_H-M   'P 1'
#
loop_
_entity.id
_entity.type
_entity.pdbx_description
1 polymer ?
#
loop_
_entity_poly.entity_id
_entity_poly.type
_entity_poly.pdbx_seq_one_letter_code
_entity_poly.pdbx_strand_id
1 'polypeptide(L)'
;MLLTATCTTSDVEDIRQNLNILPTNFTIIRGTSLARQEIDIQVISKPSKQNLYSQIQNILVGLTTGRCIIYCSGPSSCQELFHYLHENLSALSFGLYHGELDGEQRKMAIRNWKTGIIQIMIAINGFGMGINVPDVYLIIHTTIPLSMTNFIQEIGRAGRDGKPSKSIVFYSRNDIRTLFSIITQREERYDYLFVFFFLIINFDNGLVHRKRIIVKH
;
A
#
# COMPACT_ATOMS: atom_id res chain seq x y z
N MET A 1 -0.39 -27.30 4.37
CA MET A 1 0.03 -26.35 3.31
C MET A 1 0.01 -24.96 3.93
N LEU A 2 1.13 -24.23 3.88
CA LEU A 2 1.25 -22.85 4.39
C LEU A 2 1.37 -21.90 3.18
N LEU A 3 0.55 -20.85 3.14
CA LEU A 3 0.47 -19.92 2.02
C LEU A 3 0.71 -18.49 2.51
N THR A 4 1.58 -17.77 1.84
CA THR A 4 1.96 -16.40 2.19
C THR A 4 2.42 -15.66 0.95
N ALA A 5 2.08 -14.37 0.84
CA ALA A 5 2.40 -13.53 -0.31
C ALA A 5 3.80 -12.91 -0.23
N THR A 6 4.33 -12.72 0.98
CA THR A 6 5.57 -11.96 1.24
C THR A 6 6.32 -12.59 2.41
N CYS A 7 6.91 -13.75 2.17
CA CYS A 7 7.67 -14.47 3.19
C CYS A 7 9.11 -14.57 2.75
N THR A 8 10.03 -14.00 3.53
CA THR A 8 11.47 -14.06 3.30
C THR A 8 11.99 -15.49 3.55
N THR A 9 13.26 -15.75 3.28
CA THR A 9 13.87 -17.06 3.61
C THR A 9 14.05 -17.25 5.11
N SER A 10 14.30 -16.18 5.87
CA SER A 10 14.35 -16.21 7.33
C SER A 10 12.98 -16.52 7.93
N ASP A 11 11.92 -15.87 7.45
CA ASP A 11 10.55 -16.13 7.93
C ASP A 11 10.16 -17.60 7.72
N VAL A 12 10.58 -18.20 6.60
CA VAL A 12 10.35 -19.62 6.34
C VAL A 12 11.01 -20.51 7.38
N GLU A 13 12.24 -20.20 7.76
CA GLU A 13 12.98 -20.98 8.75
C GLU A 13 12.39 -20.79 10.15
N ASP A 14 12.01 -19.55 10.51
CA ASP A 14 11.32 -19.26 11.76
C ASP A 14 9.96 -19.98 11.85
N ILE A 15 9.17 -19.96 10.78
CA ILE A 15 7.89 -20.70 10.70
C ILE A 15 8.14 -22.20 10.85
N ARG A 16 9.16 -22.73 10.18
CA ARG A 16 9.50 -24.16 10.23
C ARG A 16 9.90 -24.57 11.65
N GLN A 17 10.73 -23.78 12.33
CA GLN A 17 11.17 -24.03 13.70
C GLN A 17 10.01 -23.91 14.69
N ASN A 18 9.24 -22.82 14.62
CA ASN A 18 8.12 -22.56 15.53
C ASN A 18 6.99 -23.60 15.40
N LEU A 19 6.78 -24.16 14.20
CA LEU A 19 5.80 -25.22 13.96
C LEU A 19 6.37 -26.63 14.09
N ASN A 20 7.63 -26.79 14.52
CA ASN A 20 8.32 -28.08 14.68
C ASN A 20 8.28 -28.96 13.42
N ILE A 21 8.39 -28.34 12.24
CA ILE A 21 8.33 -29.06 10.95
C ILE A 21 9.74 -29.58 10.61
N LEU A 22 9.88 -30.89 10.45
CA LEU A 22 11.16 -31.49 10.02
C LEU A 22 11.53 -31.04 8.59
N PRO A 23 12.82 -30.80 8.29
CA PRO A 23 13.25 -30.38 6.94
C PRO A 23 12.82 -31.34 5.82
N THR A 24 12.76 -32.64 6.10
CA THR A 24 12.34 -33.68 5.15
C THR A 24 10.86 -33.59 4.76
N ASN A 25 10.04 -32.94 5.59
CA ASN A 25 8.59 -32.80 5.38
C ASN A 25 8.21 -31.39 4.92
N PHE A 26 9.20 -30.61 4.45
CA PHE A 26 9.01 -29.22 4.08
C PHE A 26 9.55 -28.95 2.68
N THR A 27 8.70 -28.42 1.80
CA THR A 27 9.08 -28.03 0.44
C THR A 27 8.66 -26.59 0.21
N ILE A 28 9.61 -25.77 -0.20
CA ILE A 28 9.39 -24.35 -0.49
C ILE A 28 9.05 -24.21 -1.97
N ILE A 29 7.86 -23.68 -2.26
CA ILE A 29 7.46 -23.30 -3.62
C ILE A 29 7.36 -21.77 -3.64
N ARG A 30 8.20 -21.11 -4.45
CA ARG A 30 8.21 -19.65 -4.62
C ARG A 30 7.93 -19.30 -6.08
N GLY A 31 7.16 -18.23 -6.30
CA GLY A 31 7.02 -17.63 -7.63
C GLY A 31 8.36 -17.10 -8.13
N THR A 32 8.61 -17.21 -9.42
CA THR A 32 9.90 -16.85 -10.06
C THR A 32 10.12 -15.34 -10.22
N SER A 33 9.09 -14.51 -9.99
CA SER A 33 9.20 -13.05 -10.09
C SER A 33 8.12 -12.34 -9.26
N LEU A 34 8.53 -11.40 -8.41
CA LEU A 34 7.65 -10.42 -7.75
C LEU A 34 7.40 -9.18 -8.62
N ALA A 35 8.06 -9.08 -9.79
CA ALA A 35 7.98 -7.90 -10.63
C ALA A 35 6.62 -7.82 -11.33
N ARG A 36 5.81 -6.84 -10.90
CA ARG A 36 4.52 -6.47 -11.49
C ARG A 36 4.74 -5.33 -12.49
N GLN A 37 5.05 -5.68 -13.74
CA GLN A 37 5.40 -4.70 -14.78
C GLN A 37 4.22 -3.77 -15.14
N GLU A 38 3.01 -4.19 -14.84
CA GLU A 38 1.77 -3.45 -15.02
C GLU A 38 1.59 -2.33 -14.00
N ILE A 39 2.37 -2.29 -12.91
CA ILE A 39 2.26 -1.25 -11.87
C ILE A 39 3.35 -0.20 -12.07
N ASP A 40 2.95 1.00 -12.50
CA ASP A 40 3.81 2.19 -12.54
C ASP A 40 3.93 2.80 -11.13
N ILE A 41 5.14 2.80 -10.56
CA ILE A 41 5.40 3.28 -9.21
C ILE A 41 6.03 4.67 -9.27
N GLN A 42 5.38 5.63 -8.62
CA GLN A 42 5.77 7.04 -8.57
C GLN A 42 5.97 7.48 -7.12
N VAL A 43 7.05 8.21 -6.86
CA VAL A 43 7.37 8.78 -5.55
C VAL A 43 7.44 10.29 -5.70
N ILE A 44 6.67 11.01 -4.90
CA ILE A 44 6.45 12.45 -5.04
C ILE A 44 6.68 13.12 -3.69
N SER A 45 7.41 14.25 -3.69
CA SER A 45 7.54 15.07 -2.49
C SER A 45 6.16 15.53 -2.02
N LYS A 46 5.84 15.22 -0.78
CA LYS A 46 4.57 15.55 -0.12
C LYS A 46 4.51 17.07 0.10
N PRO A 47 3.53 17.76 -0.49
CA PRO A 47 3.36 19.19 -0.29
C PRO A 47 2.67 19.48 1.05
N SER A 48 2.24 20.73 1.26
CA SER A 48 1.35 21.05 2.39
C SER A 48 0.08 20.20 2.33
N LYS A 49 -0.57 19.98 3.48
CA LYS A 49 -1.81 19.20 3.58
C LYS A 49 -2.88 19.62 2.57
N GLN A 50 -3.12 20.93 2.43
CA GLN A 50 -4.11 21.44 1.49
C GLN A 50 -3.74 21.16 0.03
N ASN A 51 -2.46 21.32 -0.33
CA ASN A 51 -1.97 21.02 -1.68
C ASN A 51 -1.94 19.52 -1.95
N LEU A 52 -1.73 18.69 -0.93
CA LEU A 52 -1.78 17.23 -1.05
C LEU A 52 -3.21 16.82 -1.40
N TYR A 53 -4.19 17.37 -0.69
CA TYR A 53 -5.61 17.05 -0.91
C TYR A 53 -6.07 17.50 -2.31
N SER A 54 -5.68 18.71 -2.74
CA SER A 54 -6.00 19.18 -4.10
C SER A 54 -5.30 18.37 -5.20
N GLN A 55 -4.06 17.93 -4.97
CA GLN A 55 -3.37 17.03 -5.91
C GLN A 55 -4.05 15.67 -5.99
N ILE A 56 -4.43 15.06 -4.86
CA ILE A 56 -5.19 13.80 -4.85
C ILE A 56 -6.52 13.97 -5.59
N GLN A 57 -7.25 15.07 -5.33
CA GLN A 57 -8.47 15.38 -6.05
C GLN A 57 -8.24 15.41 -7.57
N ASN A 58 -7.23 16.13 -8.05
CA ASN A 58 -6.91 16.20 -9.48
C ASN A 58 -6.55 14.83 -10.07
N ILE A 59 -5.82 13.99 -9.33
CA ILE A 59 -5.51 12.62 -9.74
C ILE A 59 -6.80 11.79 -9.87
N LEU A 60 -7.71 11.91 -8.91
CA LEU A 60 -8.98 11.17 -8.89
C LEU A 60 -9.95 11.61 -9.99
N VAL A 61 -9.96 12.89 -10.38
CA VAL A 61 -10.73 13.36 -11.55
C VAL A 61 -10.33 12.62 -12.83
N GLY A 62 -9.06 12.24 -12.96
CA GLY A 62 -8.57 11.43 -14.08
C GLY A 62 -8.92 9.95 -13.99
N LEU A 63 -9.44 9.45 -12.87
CA LEU A 63 -9.79 8.04 -12.68
C LEU A 63 -11.20 7.74 -13.18
N THR A 64 -11.35 7.62 -14.50
CA THR A 64 -12.66 7.34 -15.12
C THR A 64 -13.12 5.89 -14.98
N THR A 65 -12.20 4.96 -14.74
CA THR A 65 -12.50 3.52 -14.61
C THR A 65 -11.67 2.87 -13.51
N GLY A 66 -12.18 1.76 -12.99
CA GLY A 66 -11.53 0.99 -11.94
C GLY A 66 -11.59 1.68 -10.59
N ARG A 67 -10.88 1.10 -9.63
CA ARG A 67 -10.95 1.48 -8.22
C ARG A 67 -9.63 2.04 -7.70
N CYS A 68 -9.74 2.83 -6.64
CA CYS A 68 -8.60 3.42 -5.95
C CYS A 68 -8.56 3.03 -4.48
N ILE A 69 -7.37 2.76 -3.96
CA ILE A 69 -7.13 2.68 -2.53
C ILE A 69 -6.20 3.82 -2.12
N ILE A 70 -6.60 4.58 -1.11
CA ILE A 70 -5.79 5.65 -0.52
C ILE A 70 -5.41 5.24 0.90
N TYR A 71 -4.13 5.00 1.13
CA TYR A 71 -3.55 4.70 2.42
C TYR A 71 -3.13 5.97 3.16
N CYS A 72 -3.65 6.15 4.37
CA CYS A 72 -3.36 7.28 5.24
C CYS A 72 -2.62 6.87 6.51
N SER A 73 -1.98 7.85 7.16
CA SER A 73 -1.17 7.64 8.37
C SER A 73 -1.98 7.20 9.59
N GLY A 74 -3.28 7.49 9.63
CA GLY A 74 -4.15 7.14 10.75
C GLY A 74 -5.63 7.49 10.52
N PRO A 75 -6.52 7.08 11.44
CA PRO A 75 -7.97 7.25 11.31
C PRO A 75 -8.41 8.71 11.11
N SER A 76 -7.85 9.64 11.90
CA SER A 76 -8.13 11.08 11.76
C SER A 76 -7.79 11.59 10.35
N SER A 77 -6.62 11.24 9.81
CA SER A 77 -6.24 11.63 8.44
C SER A 77 -7.14 10.99 7.36
N CYS A 78 -7.65 9.78 7.60
CA CYS A 78 -8.64 9.18 6.70
C CYS A 78 -9.94 10.00 6.67
N GLN A 79 -10.47 10.34 7.85
CA GLN A 79 -11.73 11.09 7.98
C GLN A 79 -11.63 12.48 7.35
N GLU A 80 -10.55 13.21 7.62
CA GLU A 80 -10.33 14.52 7.03
C GLU A 80 -10.26 14.47 5.49
N LEU A 81 -9.51 13.51 4.94
CA LEU A 81 -9.40 13.34 3.50
C LEU A 81 -10.73 12.90 2.88
N PHE A 82 -11.47 12.01 3.55
CA PHE A 82 -12.80 11.58 3.12
C PHE A 82 -13.76 12.75 3.01
N HIS A 83 -13.88 13.59 4.04
CA HIS A 83 -14.75 14.76 3.99
C HIS A 83 -14.35 15.70 2.85
N TYR A 84 -13.06 16.03 2.74
CA TYR A 84 -12.56 16.90 1.67
C TYR A 84 -12.92 16.35 0.28
N LEU A 85 -12.64 15.07 0.01
CA LEU A 85 -12.88 14.48 -1.31
C LEU A 85 -14.38 14.31 -1.60
N HIS A 86 -15.16 13.88 -0.61
CA HIS A 86 -16.60 13.67 -0.76
C HIS A 86 -17.34 14.99 -1.06
N GLU A 87 -16.92 16.10 -0.46
CA GLU A 87 -17.47 17.43 -0.74
C GLU A 87 -17.10 17.93 -2.14
N ASN A 88 -15.91 17.58 -2.65
CA ASN A 88 -15.37 18.13 -3.89
C ASN A 88 -15.55 17.23 -5.13
N LEU A 89 -15.91 15.95 -4.97
CA LEU A 89 -15.98 14.95 -6.04
C LEU A 89 -17.28 14.12 -5.97
N SER A 90 -18.42 14.77 -6.11
CA SER A 90 -19.75 14.14 -5.99
C SER A 90 -20.03 13.00 -6.99
N ALA A 91 -19.27 12.91 -8.09
CA ALA A 91 -19.40 11.85 -9.08
C ALA A 91 -18.74 10.52 -8.66
N LEU A 92 -17.86 10.53 -7.65
CA LEU A 92 -17.16 9.35 -7.17
C LEU A 92 -17.79 8.84 -5.87
N SER A 93 -17.78 7.53 -5.66
CA SER A 93 -18.22 6.92 -4.42
C SER A 93 -17.04 6.60 -3.50
N PHE A 94 -17.14 7.07 -2.26
CA PHE A 94 -16.08 6.96 -1.26
C PHE A 94 -16.45 5.99 -0.13
N GLY A 95 -15.45 5.34 0.42
CA GLY A 95 -15.55 4.52 1.63
C GLY A 95 -14.43 4.81 2.60
N LEU A 96 -14.68 4.55 3.88
CA LEU A 96 -13.67 4.57 4.94
C LEU A 96 -13.44 3.16 5.48
N TYR A 97 -12.18 2.86 5.78
CA TYR A 97 -11.83 1.62 6.48
C TYR A 97 -10.67 1.83 7.47
N HIS A 98 -10.98 1.77 8.76
CA HIS A 98 -9.97 1.78 9.82
C HIS A 98 -10.48 1.07 11.09
N GLY A 99 -9.58 0.84 12.05
CA GLY A 99 -9.87 0.07 13.27
C GLY A 99 -10.95 0.68 14.17
N GLU A 100 -11.09 2.01 14.16
CA GLU A 100 -12.09 2.73 14.98
C GLU A 100 -13.54 2.63 14.45
N LEU A 101 -13.74 2.13 13.21
CA LEU A 101 -15.09 1.83 12.73
C LEU A 101 -15.63 0.58 13.44
N ASP A 102 -16.94 0.57 13.69
CA ASP A 102 -17.59 -0.61 14.25
C ASP A 102 -17.55 -1.80 13.28
N GLY A 103 -17.84 -3.00 13.82
CA GLY A 103 -17.77 -4.23 13.04
C GLY A 103 -18.70 -4.26 11.83
N GLU A 104 -19.90 -3.67 11.94
CA GLU A 104 -20.90 -3.66 10.87
C GLU A 104 -20.54 -2.64 9.79
N GLN A 105 -20.05 -1.46 10.17
CA GLN A 105 -19.50 -0.46 9.25
C GLN A 105 -18.36 -1.04 8.41
N ARG A 106 -17.42 -1.75 9.05
CA ARG A 106 -16.31 -2.40 8.31
C ARG A 106 -16.80 -3.48 7.36
N LYS A 107 -17.76 -4.31 7.77
CA LYS A 107 -18.36 -5.34 6.90
C LYS A 107 -19.07 -4.70 5.71
N MET A 108 -19.83 -3.62 5.95
CA MET A 108 -20.53 -2.88 4.90
C MET A 108 -19.55 -2.25 3.91
N ALA A 109 -18.50 -1.60 4.39
CA ALA A 109 -17.45 -1.01 3.54
C ALA A 109 -16.78 -2.08 2.67
N ILE A 110 -16.43 -3.24 3.24
CA ILE A 110 -15.85 -4.37 2.49
C ILE A 110 -16.84 -4.90 1.44
N ARG A 111 -18.13 -5.04 1.80
CA ARG A 111 -19.17 -5.52 0.87
C ARG A 111 -19.31 -4.56 -0.30
N ASN A 112 -19.48 -3.26 -0.01
CA ASN A 112 -19.67 -2.22 -1.01
C ASN A 112 -18.43 -2.03 -1.90
N TRP A 113 -17.23 -2.24 -1.33
CA TRP A 113 -15.99 -2.29 -2.11
C TRP A 113 -15.98 -3.48 -3.09
N LYS A 114 -16.31 -4.68 -2.61
CA LYS A 114 -16.34 -5.90 -3.44
C LYS A 114 -17.39 -5.84 -4.55
N THR A 115 -18.55 -5.24 -4.30
CA THR A 115 -19.63 -5.09 -5.30
C THR A 115 -19.42 -3.91 -6.24
N GLY A 116 -18.45 -3.04 -5.95
CA GLY A 116 -18.18 -1.85 -6.76
C GLY A 116 -19.02 -0.64 -6.46
N ILE A 117 -19.84 -0.69 -5.41
CA ILE A 117 -20.58 0.47 -4.92
C ILE A 117 -19.60 1.56 -4.46
N ILE A 118 -18.49 1.18 -3.81
CA ILE A 118 -17.39 2.09 -3.47
C ILE A 118 -16.30 1.99 -4.54
N GLN A 119 -15.97 3.12 -5.16
CA GLN A 119 -14.89 3.23 -6.12
C GLN A 119 -13.57 3.62 -5.45
N ILE A 120 -13.61 4.50 -4.44
CA ILE A 120 -12.44 5.02 -3.74
C ILE A 120 -12.49 4.59 -2.28
N MET A 121 -11.57 3.72 -1.86
CA MET A 121 -11.43 3.35 -0.45
C MET A 121 -10.32 4.17 0.21
N ILE A 122 -10.65 4.87 1.28
CA ILE A 122 -9.69 5.58 2.13
C ILE A 122 -9.48 4.76 3.40
N ALA A 123 -8.24 4.32 3.63
CA ALA A 123 -7.95 3.36 4.68
C ALA A 123 -6.58 3.57 5.34
N ILE A 124 -6.37 2.89 6.45
CA ILE A 124 -5.05 2.72 7.05
C ILE A 124 -4.44 1.37 6.64
N ASN A 125 -3.18 1.15 6.99
CA ASN A 125 -2.48 -0.13 6.81
C ASN A 125 -3.32 -1.30 7.32
N GLY A 126 -3.33 -2.40 6.57
CA GLY A 126 -4.09 -3.61 6.87
C GLY A 126 -5.46 -3.70 6.17
N PHE A 127 -5.94 -2.64 5.51
CA PHE A 127 -7.07 -2.79 4.60
C PHE A 127 -6.71 -3.74 3.44
N GLY A 128 -7.52 -4.78 3.31
CA GLY A 128 -7.51 -5.70 2.19
C GLY A 128 -6.88 -7.07 2.45
N MET A 129 -6.42 -7.41 3.66
CA MET A 129 -6.06 -8.81 3.93
C MET A 129 -7.25 -9.72 3.57
N GLY A 130 -7.06 -10.66 2.65
CA GLY A 130 -8.12 -11.54 2.13
C GLY A 130 -9.13 -10.91 1.15
N ILE A 131 -8.92 -9.68 0.69
CA ILE A 131 -9.77 -9.05 -0.33
C ILE A 131 -9.14 -9.24 -1.72
N ASN A 132 -9.92 -9.77 -2.66
CA ASN A 132 -9.55 -9.91 -4.07
C ASN A 132 -10.50 -9.12 -4.96
N VAL A 133 -10.04 -7.95 -5.40
CA VAL A 133 -10.76 -7.07 -6.32
C VAL A 133 -9.85 -6.81 -7.52
N PRO A 134 -10.24 -7.21 -8.74
CA PRO A 134 -9.32 -7.34 -9.87
C PRO A 134 -8.90 -6.02 -10.52
N ASP A 135 -9.75 -5.00 -10.44
CA ASP A 135 -9.72 -3.72 -11.19
C ASP A 135 -9.29 -2.52 -10.32
N VAL A 136 -8.42 -2.76 -9.34
CA VAL A 136 -7.77 -1.66 -8.60
C VAL A 136 -6.68 -1.09 -9.50
N TYR A 137 -6.85 0.12 -10.04
CA TYR A 137 -5.89 0.72 -10.97
C TYR A 137 -5.06 1.83 -10.36
N LEU A 138 -5.43 2.28 -9.15
CA LEU A 138 -4.73 3.35 -8.48
C LEU A 138 -4.55 3.02 -6.99
N ILE A 139 -3.32 3.19 -6.51
CA ILE A 139 -2.99 3.15 -5.10
C ILE A 139 -2.26 4.43 -4.76
N ILE A 140 -2.70 5.11 -3.70
CA ILE A 140 -2.08 6.35 -3.22
C ILE A 140 -1.69 6.14 -1.76
N HIS A 141 -0.43 6.36 -1.44
CA HIS A 141 0.06 6.46 -0.07
C HIS A 141 0.28 7.94 0.26
N THR A 142 -0.48 8.48 1.23
CA THR A 142 -0.34 9.88 1.66
C THR A 142 0.82 10.08 2.65
N THR A 143 1.43 9.00 3.11
CA THR A 143 2.64 8.95 3.92
C THR A 143 3.48 7.75 3.48
N ILE A 144 4.73 7.70 3.87
CA ILE A 144 5.61 6.57 3.55
C ILE A 144 5.07 5.30 4.24
N PRO A 145 4.94 4.17 3.51
CA PRO A 145 4.58 2.90 4.11
C PRO A 145 5.57 2.52 5.22
N LEU A 146 5.06 1.90 6.29
CA LEU A 146 5.90 1.58 7.45
C LEU A 146 6.98 0.54 7.14
N SER A 147 6.78 -0.38 6.20
CA SER A 147 7.79 -1.39 5.84
C SER A 147 7.69 -1.74 4.35
N MET A 148 8.76 -2.31 3.79
CA MET A 148 8.78 -2.70 2.38
C MET A 148 7.78 -3.83 2.14
N THR A 149 7.67 -4.75 3.10
CA THR A 149 6.67 -5.81 3.10
C THR A 149 5.25 -5.25 3.02
N ASN A 150 4.91 -4.25 3.85
CA ASN A 150 3.61 -3.58 3.76
C ASN A 150 3.41 -2.94 2.39
N PHE A 151 4.40 -2.18 1.92
CA PHE A 151 4.33 -1.54 0.61
C PHE A 151 4.06 -2.54 -0.52
N ILE A 152 4.84 -3.62 -0.59
CA ILE A 152 4.69 -4.68 -1.62
C ILE A 152 3.31 -5.33 -1.55
N GLN A 153 2.82 -5.66 -0.35
CA GLN A 153 1.48 -6.23 -0.18
C GLN A 153 0.37 -5.28 -0.61
N GLU A 154 0.51 -4.00 -0.26
CA GLU A 154 -0.44 -2.94 -0.56
C GLU A 154 -0.49 -2.70 -2.07
N ILE A 155 0.65 -2.45 -2.72
CA ILE A 155 0.69 -2.22 -4.17
C ILE A 155 0.31 -3.45 -4.98
N GLY A 156 0.57 -4.66 -4.47
CA GLY A 156 0.17 -5.93 -5.09
C GLY A 156 -1.35 -6.14 -5.19
N ARG A 157 -2.15 -5.20 -4.68
CA ARG A 157 -3.61 -5.14 -4.90
C ARG A 157 -3.96 -4.59 -6.27
N ALA A 158 -3.10 -3.76 -6.85
CA ALA A 158 -3.36 -3.10 -8.11
C ALA A 158 -3.15 -4.03 -9.31
N GLY A 159 -3.94 -3.85 -10.37
CA GLY A 159 -3.78 -4.51 -11.67
C GLY A 159 -3.88 -6.02 -11.61
N ARG A 160 -4.73 -6.58 -10.75
CA ARG A 160 -4.86 -8.05 -10.61
C ARG A 160 -5.47 -8.72 -11.84
N ASP A 161 -6.16 -7.95 -12.67
CA ASP A 161 -6.57 -8.33 -14.02
C ASP A 161 -5.46 -8.18 -15.09
N GLY A 162 -4.25 -7.78 -14.68
CA GLY A 162 -3.10 -7.58 -15.57
C GLY A 162 -3.08 -6.24 -16.31
N LYS A 163 -4.05 -5.34 -16.06
CA LYS A 163 -4.11 -4.04 -16.71
C LYS A 163 -3.16 -3.01 -16.08
N PRO A 164 -2.72 -2.00 -16.86
CA PRO A 164 -1.89 -0.92 -16.35
C PRO A 164 -2.52 -0.27 -15.12
N SER A 165 -1.71 -0.15 -14.08
CA SER A 165 -2.09 0.42 -12.80
C SER A 165 -0.99 1.34 -12.30
N LYS A 166 -1.29 2.19 -11.31
CA LYS A 166 -0.35 3.16 -10.76
C LYS A 166 -0.33 3.09 -9.23
N SER A 167 0.86 3.18 -8.66
CA SER A 167 1.09 3.42 -7.24
C SER A 167 1.80 4.75 -7.05
N ILE A 168 1.22 5.66 -6.27
CA ILE A 168 1.79 6.97 -5.97
C ILE A 168 2.09 7.03 -4.47
N VAL A 169 3.34 7.36 -4.11
CA VAL A 169 3.76 7.53 -2.72
C VAL A 169 4.16 8.97 -2.48
N PHE A 170 3.44 9.65 -1.60
CA PHE A 170 3.79 10.97 -1.10
C PHE A 170 4.72 10.83 0.12
N TYR A 171 5.88 11.51 0.09
CA TYR A 171 6.86 11.47 1.17
C TYR A 171 7.29 12.87 1.63
N SER A 172 7.47 13.06 2.93
CA SER A 172 8.11 14.26 3.50
C SER A 172 9.30 13.88 4.38
N ARG A 173 10.18 14.84 4.64
CA ARG A 173 11.25 14.70 5.64
C ARG A 173 10.70 14.35 7.03
N ASN A 174 9.49 14.79 7.37
CA ASN A 174 8.88 14.47 8.64
C ASN A 174 8.44 12.99 8.69
N ASP A 175 7.82 12.48 7.61
CA ASP A 175 7.46 11.06 7.51
C ASP A 175 8.70 10.18 7.67
N ILE A 176 9.83 10.59 7.07
CA ILE A 176 11.12 9.90 7.19
C ILE A 176 11.61 9.88 8.65
N ARG A 177 11.55 11.02 9.36
CA ARG A 177 11.94 11.11 10.77
C ARG A 177 11.05 10.24 11.67
N THR A 178 9.74 10.29 11.46
CA THR A 178 8.78 9.45 12.18
C THR A 178 9.06 7.97 11.93
N LEU A 179 9.29 7.59 10.68
CA LEU A 179 9.66 6.22 10.32
C LEU A 179 10.95 5.82 11.05
N PHE A 180 12.00 6.65 11.00
CA PHE A 180 13.27 6.36 11.68
C PHE A 180 13.08 6.17 13.20
N SER A 181 12.26 7.01 13.85
CA SER A 181 11.92 6.86 15.26
C SER A 181 11.23 5.52 15.54
N ILE A 182 10.30 5.10 14.69
CA ILE A 182 9.61 3.80 14.83
C ILE A 182 10.60 2.64 14.65
N ILE A 183 11.50 2.73 13.66
CA ILE A 183 12.54 1.72 13.41
C ILE A 183 13.44 1.57 14.62
N THR A 184 13.91 2.68 15.20
CA THR A 184 14.81 2.62 16.36
C THR A 184 14.19 1.97 17.59
N GLN A 185 12.86 1.94 17.67
CA GLN A 185 12.10 1.33 18.77
C GLN A 185 11.72 -0.14 18.49
N ARG A 186 11.93 -0.65 17.27
CA ARG A 186 11.56 -2.01 16.86
C ARG A 186 12.81 -2.84 16.52
N GLU A 187 12.78 -4.14 16.77
CA GLU A 187 13.91 -5.04 16.48
C GLU A 187 14.04 -5.38 14.98
N GLU A 188 12.97 -5.21 14.19
CA GLU A 188 12.93 -5.50 12.75
C GLU A 188 13.61 -4.39 11.90
N ARG A 189 14.93 -4.23 11.97
CA ARG A 189 15.62 -3.07 11.37
C ARG A 189 15.73 -3.11 9.84
N TYR A 190 15.88 -4.29 9.24
CA TYR A 190 16.31 -4.43 7.83
C TYR A 190 15.22 -4.08 6.81
N ASP A 191 13.99 -4.54 7.01
CA ASP A 191 12.84 -4.28 6.12
C ASP A 191 12.51 -2.79 6.01
N TYR A 192 12.74 -2.05 7.09
CA TYR A 192 12.42 -0.64 7.19
C TYR A 192 13.55 0.26 6.67
N LEU A 193 14.82 -0.12 6.90
CA LEU A 193 15.99 0.52 6.31
C LEU A 193 15.94 0.45 4.78
N PHE A 194 15.48 -0.67 4.22
CA PHE A 194 15.36 -0.81 2.77
C PHE A 194 14.35 0.17 2.16
N VAL A 195 13.21 0.44 2.81
CA VAL A 195 12.25 1.47 2.37
C VAL A 195 12.89 2.85 2.33
N PHE A 196 13.61 3.20 3.39
CA PHE A 196 14.30 4.49 3.52
C PHE A 196 15.33 4.68 2.40
N PHE A 197 16.20 3.68 2.17
CA PHE A 197 17.21 3.73 1.12
C PHE A 197 16.59 3.68 -0.29
N PHE A 198 15.55 2.87 -0.49
CA PHE A 198 14.89 2.68 -1.77
C PHE A 198 14.18 3.96 -2.26
N LEU A 199 13.41 4.61 -1.38
CA LEU A 199 12.63 5.80 -1.73
C LEU A 199 13.48 7.07 -1.83
N ILE A 200 14.48 7.25 -0.94
CA ILE A 200 15.25 8.50 -0.87
C ILE A 200 16.39 8.53 -1.91
N ILE A 201 17.21 7.47 -2.02
CA ILE A 201 18.42 7.52 -2.84
C ILE A 201 18.11 7.55 -4.34
N ASN A 202 17.04 6.86 -4.76
CA ASN A 202 16.71 6.77 -6.18
C ASN A 202 15.94 8.00 -6.71
N PHE A 203 15.23 8.74 -5.86
CA PHE A 203 14.32 9.80 -6.32
C PHE A 203 14.79 11.24 -6.00
N ASP A 204 15.52 11.51 -4.91
CA ASP A 204 16.01 12.88 -4.61
C ASP A 204 17.22 13.30 -5.47
N ASN A 205 17.94 12.36 -6.10
CA ASN A 205 19.13 12.68 -6.90
C ASN A 205 18.86 12.92 -8.40
N GLY A 206 17.59 12.92 -8.85
CA GLY A 206 17.25 13.06 -10.27
C GLY A 206 17.79 11.93 -11.17
N LEU A 207 18.35 10.85 -10.59
CA LEU A 207 19.03 9.77 -11.30
C LEU A 207 18.09 8.65 -11.78
N VAL A 208 16.82 8.63 -11.36
CA VAL A 208 15.85 7.63 -11.82
C VAL A 208 14.61 8.31 -12.40
N HIS A 209 14.76 8.84 -13.62
CA HIS A 209 13.61 8.98 -14.50
C HIS A 209 13.04 7.57 -14.77
N ARG A 210 11.83 7.32 -14.26
CA ARG A 210 10.93 6.24 -14.68
C ARG A 210 11.65 4.91 -14.98
N LYS A 211 12.15 4.19 -13.97
CA LYS A 211 12.58 2.80 -14.20
C LYS A 211 12.10 1.84 -13.11
N ARG A 212 11.26 0.92 -13.59
CA ARG A 212 10.93 -0.44 -13.13
C ARG A 212 11.72 -0.92 -11.93
N ILE A 213 10.98 -1.22 -10.86
CA ILE A 213 11.51 -1.79 -9.64
C ILE A 213 11.49 -3.31 -9.79
N ILE A 214 12.67 -3.92 -9.88
CA ILE A 214 12.83 -5.37 -9.78
C ILE A 214 13.31 -5.65 -8.36
N VAL A 215 12.39 -6.07 -7.49
CA VAL A 215 12.75 -6.61 -6.16
C VAL A 215 13.30 -8.01 -6.38
N LYS A 216 14.62 -8.18 -6.31
CA LYS A 216 15.26 -9.49 -6.12
C LYS A 216 15.50 -9.65 -4.63
N HIS A 217 14.87 -10.68 -4.04
CA HIS A 217 15.27 -11.22 -2.73
C HIS A 217 16.49 -12.10 -2.90
#